data_AF-A0A4Q5QWE2-F1
#
_entry.id   AF-A0A4Q5QWE2-F1
#
_cell.length_a   1.000
_cell.length_b   1.000
_cell.length_c   1.000
_cell.angle_alpha   90.00
_cell.angle_beta   90.00
_cell.angle_gamma   90.00
#
_symmetry.space_group_name_H-M   'P 1'
#
loop_
_entity.id
_entity.type
_entity.pdbx_description
1 polymer ?
#
loop_
_entity_poly.entity_id
_entity_poly.type
_entity_poly.pdbx_seq_one_letter_code
_entity_poly.pdbx_strand_id
1 'polypeptide(L)'
;LGASEWQTTCTVIIPSTMAWVFASLTPAVSFALIGVIVGEFIGAEFGIGRLIIESEARGEAAGMMVAVFVLMVVGVLLSAGIQRMQAHLLRWQPQYRDR
;
A
#
# COMPACT_ATOMS: atom_id res chain seq x y z
N LEU A 1 31.26 28.87 5.26
CA LEU A 1 30.28 27.77 5.08
C LEU A 1 29.52 27.64 6.40
N GLY A 2 28.41 28.36 6.55
CA GLY A 2 27.76 28.60 7.85
C GLY A 2 26.24 28.44 7.78
N ALA A 3 25.77 27.38 7.12
CA ALA A 3 24.36 27.00 7.20
C ALA A 3 24.11 26.44 8.61
N SER A 4 23.05 26.92 9.28
CA SER A 4 22.69 26.36 10.59
C SER A 4 22.37 24.87 10.46
N GLU A 5 22.54 24.12 11.54
CA GLU A 5 22.22 22.67 11.57
C GLU A 5 20.78 22.43 11.10
N TRP A 6 19.88 23.38 11.37
CA TRP A 6 18.49 23.36 10.91
C TRP A 6 18.34 23.55 9.40
N GLN A 7 19.10 24.46 8.79
CA GLN A 7 19.11 24.62 7.33
C GLN A 7 19.66 23.38 6.63
N THR A 8 20.71 22.77 7.17
CA THR A 8 21.28 21.53 6.61
C THR A 8 20.30 20.36 6.74
N THR A 9 19.64 20.25 7.89
CA THR A 9 18.66 19.18 8.16
C THR A 9 17.45 19.29 7.23
N CYS A 10 16.81 20.47 7.16
CA CYS A 10 15.59 20.64 6.35
C CYS A 10 15.85 20.65 4.85
N THR A 11 17.04 21.10 4.40
CA THR A 11 17.32 21.27 2.97
C THR A 11 17.98 20.05 2.33
N VAL A 12 18.68 19.21 3.12
CA VAL A 12 19.46 18.07 2.59
C VAL A 12 18.99 16.73 3.18
N ILE A 13 18.80 16.66 4.50
CA ILE A 13 18.52 15.40 5.18
C ILE A 13 17.06 14.99 5.01
N ILE A 14 16.11 15.90 5.25
CA ILE A 14 14.67 15.63 5.09
C ILE A 14 14.33 15.16 3.66
N PRO A 15 14.74 15.86 2.57
CA PRO A 15 14.39 15.41 1.22
C PRO A 15 15.06 14.09 0.84
N SER A 16 16.28 13.79 1.33
CA SER A 16 16.94 12.51 1.05
C SER A 16 16.33 11.33 1.80
N THR A 17 15.87 11.52 3.04
CA THR A 17 15.18 10.46 3.82
C THR A 17 13.72 10.27 3.39
N MET A 18 13.03 11.30 2.89
CA MET A 18 11.67 11.16 2.37
C MET A 18 11.59 10.12 1.24
N ALA A 19 12.58 10.08 0.33
CA ALA A 19 12.63 9.06 -0.72
C ALA A 19 12.64 7.62 -0.16
N TRP A 20 13.39 7.39 0.91
CA TRP A 20 13.45 6.11 1.60
C TRP A 20 12.15 5.75 2.32
N VAL A 21 11.52 6.72 2.98
CA VAL A 21 10.21 6.54 3.64
C VAL A 21 9.13 6.21 2.60
N PHE A 22 9.15 6.88 1.44
CA PHE A 22 8.21 6.57 0.37
C PHE A 22 8.49 5.20 -0.25
N ALA A 23 9.75 4.78 -0.40
CA ALA A 23 10.08 3.44 -0.89
C ALA A 23 9.55 2.32 0.04
N SER A 24 9.55 2.53 1.36
CA SER A 24 9.02 1.56 2.32
C SER A 24 7.49 1.55 2.41
N LEU A 25 6.81 2.58 1.90
CA LEU A 25 5.34 2.65 1.86
C LEU A 25 4.72 1.57 0.97
N THR A 26 5.37 1.23 -0.15
CA THR A 26 4.86 0.20 -1.09
C THR A 26 4.68 -1.17 -0.42
N PRO A 27 5.70 -1.78 0.23
CA PRO A 27 5.51 -3.03 0.95
C PRO A 27 4.62 -2.89 2.20
N ALA A 28 4.61 -1.73 2.87
CA ALA A 28 3.74 -1.50 4.02
C ALA A 28 2.25 -1.63 3.68
N VAL A 29 1.84 -1.20 2.48
CA VAL A 29 0.45 -1.30 2.01
C VAL A 29 0.03 -2.76 1.80
N SER A 30 0.92 -3.59 1.27
CA SER A 30 0.66 -5.04 1.13
C SER A 30 0.41 -5.68 2.50
N PHE A 31 1.21 -5.32 3.52
CA PHE A 31 1.01 -5.80 4.87
C PHE A 31 -0.29 -5.28 5.49
N ALA A 32 -0.65 -4.01 5.26
CA ALA A 32 -1.91 -3.44 5.73
C ALA A 32 -3.13 -4.15 5.11
N LEU A 33 -3.07 -4.47 3.81
CA LEU A 33 -4.09 -5.25 3.12
C LEU A 33 -4.28 -6.63 3.74
N ILE A 34 -3.18 -7.36 3.97
CA ILE A 34 -3.22 -8.67 4.64
C ILE A 34 -3.83 -8.51 6.05
N GLY A 35 -3.43 -7.50 6.81
CA GLY A 35 -3.95 -7.23 8.15
C GLY A 35 -5.45 -6.95 8.17
N VAL A 36 -5.96 -6.16 7.22
CA VAL A 36 -7.40 -5.92 7.06
C VAL A 36 -8.14 -7.22 6.76
N ILE A 37 -7.65 -8.03 5.81
CA ILE A 37 -8.33 -9.28 5.42
C ILE A 37 -8.37 -10.25 6.59
N VAL A 38 -7.26 -10.43 7.31
CA VAL A 38 -7.21 -11.29 8.49
C VAL A 38 -8.10 -10.75 9.61
N GLY A 39 -8.18 -9.42 9.79
CA GLY A 39 -9.11 -8.79 10.72
C GLY A 39 -10.57 -9.07 10.36
N GLU A 40 -10.91 -8.96 9.08
CA GLU A 40 -12.25 -9.29 8.57
C GLU A 40 -12.62 -10.75 8.82
N PHE A 41 -11.65 -11.67 8.74
CA PHE A 41 -11.87 -13.10 8.97
C PHE A 41 -12.26 -13.41 10.42
N ILE A 42 -11.67 -12.71 11.39
CA ILE A 42 -11.81 -13.04 12.82
C ILE A 42 -13.01 -12.32 13.45
N GLY A 43 -13.26 -11.06 13.09
CA GLY A 43 -14.15 -10.19 13.87
C GLY A 43 -15.15 -9.35 13.10
N ALA A 44 -15.09 -9.32 11.76
CA ALA A 44 -16.06 -8.53 11.00
C ALA A 44 -17.32 -9.37 10.71
N GLU A 45 -18.49 -8.75 10.83
CA GLU A 45 -19.77 -9.35 10.40
C GLU A 45 -20.00 -9.20 8.90
N PHE A 46 -19.34 -8.22 8.28
CA PHE A 46 -19.43 -7.90 6.86
C PHE A 46 -18.03 -7.62 6.31
N GLY A 47 -17.76 -8.02 5.07
CA GLY A 47 -16.46 -7.80 4.44
C GLY A 47 -16.22 -8.73 3.27
N ILE A 48 -15.23 -8.40 2.43
CA ILE A 48 -14.87 -9.28 1.31
C ILE A 48 -14.23 -10.55 1.86
N GLY A 49 -13.43 -10.43 2.92
CA GLY A 49 -12.84 -11.60 3.56
C GLY A 49 -13.86 -12.53 4.20
N ARG A 50 -14.91 -11.97 4.81
CA ARG A 50 -16.07 -12.71 5.33
C ARG A 50 -16.79 -13.48 4.21
N LEU A 51 -17.00 -12.83 3.07
CA LEU A 51 -17.67 -13.43 1.91
C LEU A 51 -16.92 -14.64 1.36
N ILE A 52 -15.58 -14.64 1.41
CA ILE A 52 -14.76 -15.80 1.01
C ILE A 52 -15.04 -16.99 1.93
N ILE A 53 -14.94 -16.79 3.25
CA ILE A 53 -15.16 -17.86 4.24
C ILE A 53 -16.61 -18.38 4.18
N GLU A 54 -17.57 -17.48 3.99
CA GLU A 54 -18.97 -17.86 3.87
C GLU A 54 -19.26 -18.68 2.61
N SER A 55 -18.69 -18.27 1.47
CA SER A 55 -18.81 -19.01 0.21
C SER A 55 -18.09 -20.36 0.29
N GLU A 56 -16.93 -20.42 0.96
CA GLU A 56 -16.20 -21.65 1.25
C GLU A 56 -17.03 -22.62 2.08
N ALA A 57 -17.64 -22.14 3.18
CA ALA A 57 -18.49 -22.92 4.06
C ALA A 57 -19.74 -23.48 3.35
N ARG A 58 -20.25 -22.76 2.34
CA ARG A 58 -21.38 -23.19 1.49
C ARG A 58 -20.95 -24.09 0.34
N GLY A 59 -19.65 -24.29 0.10
CA GLY A 59 -19.11 -25.02 -1.04
C GLY A 59 -19.32 -24.30 -2.39
N GLU A 60 -19.58 -22.99 -2.36
CA GLU A 60 -19.87 -22.19 -3.55
C GLU A 60 -18.58 -21.60 -4.14
N ALA A 61 -17.92 -22.38 -5.01
CA ALA A 61 -16.67 -21.97 -5.64
C ALA A 61 -16.81 -20.69 -6.49
N ALA A 62 -17.98 -20.46 -7.10
CA ALA A 62 -18.24 -19.25 -7.86
C ALA A 62 -18.17 -17.99 -6.98
N GLY A 63 -18.83 -18.01 -5.81
CA GLY A 63 -18.81 -16.91 -4.84
C GLY A 63 -17.40 -16.61 -4.32
N MET A 64 -16.61 -17.66 -4.02
CA MET A 64 -15.21 -17.50 -3.64
C MET A 64 -14.38 -16.84 -4.74
N MET A 65 -14.52 -17.28 -6.00
CA MET A 65 -13.77 -16.72 -7.14
C MET A 65 -14.10 -15.24 -7.34
N VAL A 66 -15.38 -14.86 -7.23
CA VAL A 66 -15.81 -13.46 -7.32
C VAL A 66 -15.19 -12.63 -6.20
N ALA A 67 -15.21 -13.11 -4.96
CA ALA A 67 -14.63 -12.39 -3.83
C ALA A 67 -13.10 -12.21 -3.97
N VAL A 68 -12.39 -13.24 -4.42
CA VAL A 68 -10.95 -13.17 -4.72
C VAL A 68 -10.67 -12.21 -5.87
N PHE A 69 -11.49 -12.21 -6.91
CA PHE A 69 -11.34 -11.27 -8.03
C PHE A 69 -11.53 -9.82 -7.57
N VAL A 70 -12.53 -9.55 -6.72
CA VAL A 70 -12.74 -8.22 -6.13
C VAL A 70 -11.54 -7.82 -5.26
N LEU A 71 -10.99 -8.74 -4.43
CA LEU A 71 -9.76 -8.47 -3.67
C LEU A 71 -8.58 -8.12 -4.58
N MET A 72 -8.40 -8.84 -5.69
CA MET A 72 -7.36 -8.56 -6.67
C MET A 72 -7.51 -7.15 -7.23
N VAL A 73 -8.73 -6.77 -7.64
CA VAL A 73 -9.02 -5.42 -8.16
C VAL A 73 -8.71 -4.35 -7.11
N VAL A 74 -9.16 -4.54 -5.87
CA VAL A 74 -8.89 -3.61 -4.76
C VAL A 74 -7.39 -3.49 -4.49
N GLY A 75 -6.66 -4.60 -4.47
CA GLY A 75 -5.21 -4.62 -4.29
C GLY A 75 -4.47 -3.86 -5.40
N VAL A 76 -4.87 -4.07 -6.66
CA VAL A 76 -4.31 -3.34 -7.81
C VAL A 76 -4.62 -1.85 -7.72
N LEU A 77 -5.86 -1.47 -7.38
CA LEU A 77 -6.26 -0.07 -7.23
C LEU A 77 -5.48 0.63 -6.12
N LEU A 78 -5.31 -0.02 -4.96
CA LEU A 78 -4.50 0.51 -3.86
C LEU A 78 -3.04 0.65 -4.26
N SER A 79 -2.46 -0.38 -4.90
CA SER A 79 -1.08 -0.33 -5.38
C SER A 79 -0.87 0.80 -6.38
N ALA A 80 -1.76 0.93 -7.37
CA ALA A 80 -1.71 2.00 -8.36
C ALA A 80 -1.89 3.38 -7.70
N GLY A 81 -2.78 3.51 -6.72
CA GLY A 81 -2.99 4.75 -5.95
C GLY A 81 -1.72 5.18 -5.21
N ILE A 82 -1.05 4.24 -4.54
CA ILE A 82 0.23 4.48 -3.86
C ILE A 82 1.31 4.89 -4.84
N GLN A 83 1.47 4.17 -5.95
CA GLN A 83 2.45 4.51 -6.99
C GLN A 83 2.21 5.92 -7.56
N ARG A 84 0.95 6.29 -7.77
CA ARG A 84 0.57 7.62 -8.25
C ARG A 84 0.86 8.71 -7.22
N MET A 85 0.63 8.42 -5.93
CA MET A 85 0.95 9.31 -4.82
C MET A 85 2.47 9.49 -4.66
N GLN A 86 3.24 8.40 -4.77
CA GLN A 86 4.70 8.44 -4.83
C GLN A 86 5.17 9.30 -6.02
N ALA A 87 4.65 9.07 -7.22
CA ALA A 87 5.03 9.84 -8.40
C ALA A 87 4.73 11.34 -8.26
N HIS A 88 3.61 11.70 -7.63
CA HIS A 88 3.25 13.10 -7.41
C HIS A 88 4.14 13.79 -6.36
N LEU A 89 4.52 13.08 -5.29
CA LEU A 89 5.35 13.61 -4.20
C LEU A 89 6.84 13.62 -4.56
N LEU A 90 7.33 12.62 -5.30
CA LEU A 90 8.71 12.51 -5.76
C LEU A 90 8.96 13.21 -7.09
N ARG A 91 8.00 13.98 -7.64
CA ARG A 91 8.19 14.78 -8.88
C ARG A 91 9.41 15.71 -8.86
N TRP A 92 9.90 16.04 -7.65
CA TRP A 92 11.06 16.90 -7.43
C TRP A 92 12.41 16.16 -7.52
N GLN A 93 12.43 14.82 -7.53
CA GLN A 93 13.66 14.07 -7.74
C GLN A 93 13.85 13.79 -9.24
N PRO A 94 15.00 14.15 -9.83
CA PRO A 94 15.40 13.60 -11.12
C PRO A 94 15.47 12.08 -10.94
N GLN A 95 14.70 11.36 -11.74
CA GLN A 95 14.70 9.91 -11.76
C GLN A 95 16.12 9.45 -12.12
N TYR A 96 16.91 9.06 -11.12
CA TYR A 96 18.10 8.28 -11.36
C TYR A 96 17.64 6.87 -11.76
N ARG A 97 17.35 6.78 -13.05
CA ARG A 97 17.00 5.57 -13.78
C ARG A 97 18.25 4.70 -13.86
N ASP A 98 18.33 3.69 -13.01
CA ASP A 98 19.13 2.49 -13.23
C ASP A 98 18.17 1.30 -13.03
N ARG A 99 17.68 0.74 -14.14
CA ARG A 99 18.18 -0.48 -14.83
C ARG A 99 17.43 -1.72 -14.36
#